data_AF-A0A957ZJX3-F1
#
_entry.id   AF-A0A957ZJX3-F1
#
_cell.length_a   1.000
_cell.length_b   1.000
_cell.length_c   1.000
_cell.angle_alpha   90.00
_cell.angle_beta   90.00
_cell.angle_gamma   90.00
#
_symmetry.space_group_name_H-M   'P 1'
#
loop_
_entity.id
_entity.type
_entity.pdbx_description
1 polymer ?
#
loop_
_entity_poly.entity_id
_entity_poly.type
_entity_poly.pdbx_seq_one_letter_code
_entity_poly.pdbx_strand_id
1 'polypeptide(L)'
;IFRWHWWLGLVGVTISRWDSTRIFGVGSLMVMTPGKVGELLKAYMVKNVTGTPMSVTAPIIVTERIIDGIAMLILASIGLIAFPEPRAQLVAVALLAAFAAGIVVIQIRPLALRALAFAHRIPFVRKFSDQLYAIYESSYSLFRPSPLLIALSLGIIAWGTSGLAFGVVLVGFGAPMTWETFFMAVFIFNISTVIGAVVALPGGLGGFEGSAVFWVVRLFGMSTATATASALMIRFCTLWLNVAIGFVSFLLWHDLLAGAENVDRKSALALEPPSQPTVD
;
A
#
# COMPACT_ATOMS: atom_id res chain seq x y z
N ILE A 1 -9.60 1.47 -3.52
CA ILE A 1 -10.85 2.25 -3.33
C ILE A 1 -11.60 1.84 -2.06
N PHE A 2 -12.17 0.63 -1.97
CA PHE A 2 -12.97 0.20 -0.79
C PHE A 2 -12.23 0.41 0.55
N ARG A 3 -11.01 -0.13 0.67
CA ARG A 3 -10.18 -0.01 1.88
C ARG A 3 -9.91 1.45 2.26
N TRP A 4 -9.62 2.30 1.26
CA TRP A 4 -9.40 3.73 1.44
C TRP A 4 -10.64 4.45 2.00
N HIS A 5 -11.81 4.23 1.40
CA HIS A 5 -13.06 4.83 1.88
C HIS A 5 -13.40 4.40 3.31
N TRP A 6 -13.18 3.12 3.63
CA TRP A 6 -13.40 2.58 4.96
C TRP A 6 -12.44 3.17 6.00
N TRP A 7 -11.16 3.36 5.67
CA TRP A 7 -10.21 4.04 6.55
C TRP A 7 -10.60 5.49 6.86
N LEU A 8 -11.09 6.22 5.86
CA LEU A 8 -11.60 7.59 6.06
C LEU A 8 -12.76 7.61 7.06
N GLY A 9 -13.68 6.65 6.98
CA GLY A 9 -14.77 6.51 7.96
C GLY A 9 -14.27 6.25 9.38
N LEU A 10 -13.21 5.44 9.55
CA LEU A 10 -12.64 5.14 10.86
C LEU A 10 -12.00 6.34 11.56
N VAL A 11 -11.48 7.31 10.80
CA VAL A 11 -10.94 8.57 11.34
C VAL A 11 -11.99 9.68 11.43
N GLY A 12 -13.27 9.36 11.18
CA GLY A 12 -14.37 10.33 11.27
C GLY A 12 -14.50 11.26 10.07
N VAL A 13 -13.87 10.96 8.93
CA VAL A 13 -14.02 11.74 7.70
C VAL A 13 -15.29 11.34 6.97
N THR A 14 -16.23 12.27 6.86
CA THR A 14 -17.44 12.12 6.06
C THR A 14 -17.16 12.54 4.62
N ILE A 15 -17.15 11.57 3.70
CA ILE A 15 -16.91 11.80 2.28
C ILE A 15 -17.81 10.92 1.43
N SER A 16 -18.26 11.40 0.28
CA SER A 16 -19.03 10.59 -0.65
C SER A 16 -18.18 9.44 -1.24
N ARG A 17 -18.80 8.31 -1.58
CA ARG A 17 -18.10 7.19 -2.24
C ARG A 17 -17.53 7.61 -3.60
N TRP A 18 -18.21 8.53 -4.28
CA TRP A 18 -17.78 9.05 -5.56
C TRP A 18 -16.50 9.89 -5.41
N ASP A 19 -16.46 10.82 -4.46
CA ASP A 19 -15.31 11.67 -4.19
C ASP A 19 -14.10 10.82 -3.76
N SER A 20 -14.34 9.84 -2.89
CA SER A 20 -13.32 8.88 -2.47
C SER A 20 -12.74 8.10 -3.66
N THR A 21 -13.58 7.72 -4.61
CA THR A 21 -13.16 7.03 -5.84
C THR A 21 -12.34 7.94 -6.75
N ARG A 22 -12.78 9.19 -6.97
CA ARG A 22 -12.06 10.18 -7.76
C ARG A 22 -10.67 10.48 -7.17
N ILE A 23 -10.62 10.72 -5.86
CA ILE A 23 -9.35 10.95 -5.12
C ILE A 23 -8.42 9.75 -5.25
N PHE A 24 -8.95 8.52 -5.08
CA PHE A 24 -8.14 7.32 -5.22
C PHE A 24 -7.63 7.15 -6.66
N GLY A 25 -8.47 7.44 -7.66
CA GLY A 25 -8.12 7.42 -9.08
C GLY A 25 -6.97 8.39 -9.37
N VAL A 26 -7.11 9.66 -9.03
CA VAL A 26 -6.02 10.65 -9.20
C VAL A 26 -4.77 10.24 -8.42
N GLY A 27 -4.95 9.71 -7.21
CA GLY A 27 -3.86 9.20 -6.38
C GLY A 27 -3.07 8.04 -7.02
N SER A 28 -3.68 7.23 -7.88
CA SER A 28 -2.98 6.13 -8.58
C SER A 28 -1.85 6.60 -9.49
N LEU A 29 -1.95 7.81 -10.04
CA LEU A 29 -0.87 8.41 -10.85
C LEU A 29 0.40 8.64 -10.02
N MET A 30 0.24 8.88 -8.72
CA MET A 30 1.32 9.26 -7.82
C MET A 30 2.21 8.09 -7.38
N VAL A 31 1.90 6.85 -7.79
CA VAL A 31 2.77 5.68 -7.62
C VAL A 31 4.14 5.86 -8.29
N MET A 32 4.24 6.75 -9.29
CA MET A 32 5.49 7.07 -9.98
C MET A 32 6.48 7.90 -9.14
N THR A 33 6.07 8.39 -7.97
CA THR A 33 6.98 9.15 -7.10
C THR A 33 7.96 8.24 -6.36
N PRO A 34 9.20 8.69 -6.09
CA PRO A 34 10.15 7.96 -5.26
C PRO A 34 9.52 7.61 -3.90
N GLY A 35 9.65 6.33 -3.50
CA GLY A 35 9.04 5.83 -2.26
C GLY A 35 7.51 5.95 -2.17
N LYS A 36 6.81 6.23 -3.29
CA LYS A 36 5.37 6.50 -3.36
C LYS A 36 4.92 7.68 -2.47
N VAL A 37 5.81 8.62 -2.16
CA VAL A 37 5.53 9.78 -1.29
C VAL A 37 4.41 10.66 -1.85
N GLY A 38 4.26 10.72 -3.17
CA GLY A 38 3.18 11.45 -3.84
C GLY A 38 1.77 10.95 -3.50
N GLU A 39 1.62 9.74 -2.94
CA GLU A 39 0.31 9.29 -2.45
C GLU A 39 -0.23 10.19 -1.33
N LEU A 40 0.63 10.95 -0.63
CA LEU A 40 0.22 11.98 0.34
C LEU A 40 -0.70 13.05 -0.26
N LEU A 41 -0.71 13.24 -1.59
CA LEU A 41 -1.67 14.11 -2.26
C LEU A 41 -3.12 13.65 -2.07
N LYS A 42 -3.38 12.37 -1.76
CA LYS A 42 -4.72 11.92 -1.33
C LYS A 42 -5.21 12.65 -0.09
N ALA A 43 -4.33 12.86 0.89
CA ALA A 43 -4.68 13.61 2.11
C ALA A 43 -4.99 15.08 1.80
N TYR A 44 -4.23 15.68 0.86
CA TYR A 44 -4.49 17.04 0.38
C TYR A 44 -5.82 17.16 -0.37
N MET A 45 -6.12 16.24 -1.29
CA MET A 45 -7.40 16.23 -2.00
C MET A 45 -8.58 16.00 -1.05
N VAL A 46 -8.43 15.15 -0.03
CA VAL A 46 -9.47 15.01 1.01
C VAL A 46 -9.67 16.33 1.75
N LYS A 47 -8.59 17.02 2.15
CA LYS A 47 -8.68 18.35 2.75
C LYS A 47 -9.44 19.34 1.85
N ASN A 48 -9.18 19.35 0.55
CA ASN A 48 -9.87 20.24 -0.39
C ASN A 48 -11.36 19.92 -0.54
N VAL A 49 -11.77 18.65 -0.39
CA VAL A 49 -13.16 18.23 -0.53
C VAL A 49 -13.95 18.37 0.77
N THR A 50 -13.36 18.01 1.91
CA THR A 50 -14.06 17.89 3.20
C THR A 50 -13.63 18.91 4.25
N GLY A 51 -12.59 19.69 4.00
CA GLY A 51 -11.99 20.59 4.99
C GLY A 51 -11.17 19.87 6.08
N THR A 52 -11.10 18.54 6.08
CA THR A 52 -10.40 17.79 7.14
C THR A 52 -8.89 18.05 7.09
N PRO A 53 -8.23 18.38 8.22
CA PRO A 53 -6.79 18.57 8.26
C PRO A 53 -6.00 17.35 7.77
N MET A 54 -4.93 17.58 6.99
CA MET A 54 -4.07 16.48 6.51
C MET A 54 -3.41 15.69 7.64
N SER A 55 -3.25 16.27 8.83
CA SER A 55 -2.73 15.57 10.01
C SER A 55 -3.60 14.37 10.42
N VAL A 56 -4.88 14.38 10.07
CA VAL A 56 -5.82 13.27 10.34
C VAL A 56 -5.74 12.19 9.25
N THR A 57 -5.58 12.59 7.98
CA THR A 57 -5.68 11.69 6.83
C THR A 57 -4.34 11.15 6.31
N ALA A 58 -3.24 11.87 6.50
CA ALA A 58 -1.90 11.44 6.11
C ALA A 58 -1.42 10.15 6.82
N PRO A 59 -1.68 9.94 8.14
CA PRO A 59 -1.30 8.70 8.82
C PRO A 59 -1.95 7.44 8.24
N ILE A 60 -3.14 7.56 7.63
CA ILE A 60 -3.82 6.44 6.95
C ILE A 60 -2.94 5.89 5.83
N ILE A 61 -2.35 6.77 5.02
CA ILE A 61 -1.56 6.38 3.84
C ILE A 61 -0.32 5.60 4.30
N VAL A 62 0.35 6.09 5.35
CA VAL A 62 1.50 5.39 5.95
C VAL A 62 1.08 4.02 6.49
N THR A 63 -0.04 3.97 7.21
CA THR A 63 -0.58 2.72 7.76
C THR A 63 -0.93 1.71 6.67
N GLU A 64 -1.55 2.16 5.56
CA GLU A 64 -1.83 1.30 4.41
C GLU A 64 -0.55 0.68 3.83
N ARG A 65 0.54 1.45 3.71
CA ARG A 65 1.83 0.94 3.23
C ARG A 65 2.46 -0.09 4.16
N ILE A 66 2.40 0.14 5.46
CA ILE A 66 2.90 -0.81 6.46
C ILE A 66 2.13 -2.13 6.36
N ILE A 67 0.80 -2.05 6.33
CA ILE A 67 -0.06 -3.24 6.24
C ILE A 67 0.16 -3.99 4.91
N ASP A 68 0.30 -3.27 3.80
CA ASP A 68 0.63 -3.86 2.50
C ASP A 68 1.98 -4.58 2.52
N GLY A 69 3.01 -3.97 3.12
CA GLY A 69 4.32 -4.60 3.27
C GLY A 69 4.25 -5.88 4.13
N ILE A 70 3.51 -5.85 5.24
CA ILE A 70 3.30 -7.04 6.08
C ILE A 70 2.56 -8.13 5.30
N ALA A 71 1.50 -7.79 4.56
CA ALA A 71 0.76 -8.74 3.74
C ALA A 71 1.65 -9.40 2.69
N MET A 72 2.49 -8.61 1.99
CA MET A 72 3.45 -9.13 1.01
C MET A 72 4.44 -10.10 1.65
N LEU A 73 4.98 -9.77 2.83
CA LEU A 73 5.95 -10.63 3.51
C LEU A 73 5.32 -11.93 4.01
N ILE A 74 4.07 -11.90 4.48
CA ILE A 74 3.30 -13.10 4.81
C ILE A 74 3.11 -13.96 3.55
N LEU A 75 2.67 -13.38 2.44
CA LEU A 75 2.50 -14.08 1.17
C LEU A 75 3.81 -14.65 0.64
N ALA A 76 4.90 -13.91 0.74
CA ALA A 76 6.23 -14.38 0.38
C ALA A 76 6.61 -15.59 1.24
N SER A 77 6.37 -15.53 2.55
CA SER A 77 6.65 -16.65 3.46
C SER A 77 5.79 -17.86 3.12
N ILE A 78 4.50 -17.68 2.78
CA ILE A 78 3.62 -18.77 2.32
C ILE A 78 4.15 -19.39 1.02
N GLY A 79 4.54 -18.58 0.03
CA GLY A 79 5.09 -19.08 -1.22
C GLY A 79 6.43 -19.81 -1.04
N LEU A 80 7.23 -19.42 -0.04
CA LEU A 80 8.49 -20.08 0.31
C LEU A 80 8.28 -21.49 0.88
N ILE A 81 7.11 -21.80 1.46
CA ILE A 81 6.77 -23.16 1.92
C ILE A 81 6.72 -24.15 0.74
N ALA A 82 6.35 -23.69 -0.46
CA ALA A 82 6.31 -24.53 -1.65
C ALA A 82 7.69 -24.90 -2.18
N PHE A 83 8.77 -24.34 -1.61
CA PHE A 83 10.13 -24.71 -2.04
C PHE A 83 10.47 -26.08 -1.47
N PRO A 84 11.06 -26.99 -2.28
CA PRO A 84 11.46 -28.32 -1.82
C PRO A 84 12.66 -28.30 -0.85
N GLU A 85 13.29 -27.15 -0.63
CA GLU A 85 14.43 -26.97 0.26
C GLU A 85 13.99 -26.84 1.73
N PRO A 86 14.38 -27.78 2.64
CA PRO A 86 13.94 -27.75 4.04
C PRO A 86 14.34 -26.47 4.80
N ARG A 87 15.49 -25.88 4.44
CA ARG A 87 15.95 -24.61 5.03
C ARG A 87 15.02 -23.45 4.67
N ALA A 88 14.52 -23.42 3.43
CA ALA A 88 13.59 -22.39 2.98
C ALA A 88 12.26 -22.49 3.75
N GLN A 89 11.76 -23.70 3.94
CA GLN A 89 10.56 -23.96 4.73
C GLN A 89 10.71 -23.56 6.20
N LEU A 90 11.87 -23.86 6.82
CA LEU A 90 12.14 -23.45 8.20
C LEU A 90 12.18 -21.93 8.35
N VAL A 91 12.83 -21.23 7.41
CA VAL A 91 12.83 -19.76 7.37
C VAL A 91 11.42 -19.22 7.19
N ALA A 92 10.61 -19.81 6.32
CA ALA A 92 9.22 -19.42 6.11
C ALA A 92 8.39 -19.52 7.40
N VAL A 93 8.47 -20.65 8.10
CA VAL A 93 7.76 -20.89 9.36
C VAL A 93 8.23 -19.90 10.43
N ALA A 94 9.54 -19.67 10.55
CA ALA A 94 10.09 -18.70 11.49
C ALA A 94 9.60 -17.26 11.21
N LEU A 95 9.55 -16.86 9.94
CA LEU A 95 9.04 -15.54 9.54
C LEU A 95 7.54 -15.41 9.85
N LEU A 96 6.73 -16.41 9.51
CA LEU A 96 5.29 -16.41 9.84
C LEU A 96 5.05 -16.34 11.35
N ALA A 97 5.81 -17.09 12.14
CA ALA A 97 5.75 -17.01 13.60
C ALA A 97 6.15 -15.62 14.12
N ALA A 98 7.20 -15.01 13.54
CA ALA A 98 7.61 -13.66 13.87
C ALA A 98 6.55 -12.61 13.52
N PHE A 99 5.86 -12.73 12.38
CA PHE A 99 4.74 -11.84 12.02
C PHE A 99 3.55 -12.00 12.97
N ALA A 100 3.17 -13.24 13.30
CA ALA A 100 2.11 -13.50 14.28
C ALA A 100 2.45 -12.90 15.64
N ALA A 101 3.69 -13.08 16.12
CA ALA A 101 4.17 -12.47 17.35
C ALA A 101 4.16 -10.94 17.28
N GLY A 102 4.62 -10.35 16.17
CA GLY A 102 4.59 -8.91 15.94
C GLY A 102 3.17 -8.32 16.00
N ILE A 103 2.19 -8.99 15.39
CA ILE A 103 0.78 -8.60 15.47
C ILE A 103 0.31 -8.62 16.93
N VAL A 104 0.62 -9.67 17.69
CA VAL A 104 0.27 -9.75 19.12
C VAL A 104 0.92 -8.62 19.94
N VAL A 105 2.20 -8.32 19.68
CA VAL A 105 2.93 -7.23 20.35
C VAL A 105 2.30 -5.87 20.05
N ILE A 106 1.95 -5.60 18.79
CA ILE A 106 1.29 -4.34 18.39
C ILE A 106 -0.09 -4.19 19.03
N GLN A 107 -0.82 -5.30 19.22
CA GLN A 107 -2.13 -5.28 19.87
C GLN A 107 -2.05 -4.97 21.37
N ILE A 108 -1.00 -5.44 22.05
CA ILE A 108 -0.84 -5.27 23.50
C ILE A 108 -0.08 -3.97 23.75
N ARG A 109 -0.80 -2.89 24.06
CA ARG A 109 -0.22 -1.54 24.24
C ARG A 109 1.03 -1.50 25.14
N PRO A 110 1.06 -2.14 26.32
CA PRO A 110 2.27 -2.18 27.14
C PRO A 110 3.47 -2.86 26.45
N LEU A 111 3.24 -3.91 25.65
CA LEU A 111 4.29 -4.62 24.91
C LEU A 111 4.77 -3.80 23.72
N ALA A 112 3.87 -3.17 22.96
CA ALA A 112 4.23 -2.26 21.88
C ALA A 112 5.10 -1.10 22.37
N LEU A 113 4.72 -0.46 23.48
CA LEU A 113 5.49 0.64 24.08
C LEU A 113 6.86 0.16 24.61
N ARG A 114 6.94 -1.04 25.19
CA ARG A 114 8.21 -1.65 25.59
C ARG A 114 9.11 -2.00 24.40
N ALA A 115 8.53 -2.53 23.32
CA ALA A 115 9.25 -2.83 22.10
C ALA A 115 9.77 -1.56 21.43
N LEU A 116 8.99 -0.48 21.39
CA LEU A 116 9.42 0.83 20.92
C LEU A 116 10.54 1.41 21.81
N ALA A 117 10.44 1.28 23.13
CA ALA A 117 11.49 1.70 24.05
C ALA A 117 12.78 0.88 23.90
N PHE A 118 12.68 -0.41 23.57
CA PHE A 118 13.83 -1.24 23.23
C PHE A 118 14.44 -0.83 21.90
N ALA A 119 13.61 -0.60 20.88
CA ALA A 119 14.04 -0.11 19.57
C ALA A 119 14.75 1.25 19.66
N HIS A 120 14.35 2.11 20.61
CA HIS A 120 15.02 3.38 20.90
C HIS A 120 16.50 3.22 21.32
N ARG A 121 16.89 2.07 21.88
CA ARG A 121 18.28 1.77 22.24
C ARG A 121 19.15 1.41 21.04
N ILE A 122 18.55 1.16 19.87
CA ILE A 122 19.27 0.81 18.65
C ILE A 122 19.69 2.13 17.94
N PRO A 123 21.00 2.37 17.70
CA PRO A 123 21.51 3.64 17.18
C PRO A 123 20.86 4.06 15.85
N PHE A 124 20.56 3.09 14.99
CA PHE A 124 19.96 3.32 13.67
C PHE A 124 18.45 3.63 13.72
N VAL A 125 17.75 3.21 14.78
CA VAL A 125 16.30 3.36 14.92
C VAL A 125 15.94 4.59 15.76
N ARG A 126 16.85 5.03 16.64
CA ARG A 126 16.70 6.23 17.47
C ARG A 126 16.31 7.48 16.66
N LYS A 127 16.84 7.65 15.43
CA LYS A 127 16.48 8.77 14.52
C LYS A 127 15.01 8.78 14.08
N PHE A 128 14.32 7.64 14.16
CA PHE A 128 12.92 7.50 13.77
C PHE A 128 12.01 7.21 14.97
N SER A 129 12.55 7.11 16.19
CA SER A 129 11.77 6.62 17.34
C SER A 129 10.61 7.54 17.71
N ASP A 130 10.82 8.84 17.65
CA ASP A 130 9.82 9.83 18.05
C ASP A 130 8.69 9.88 17.01
N GLN A 131 9.04 9.70 15.73
CA GLN A 131 8.07 9.51 14.64
C GLN A 131 7.32 8.19 14.77
N LEU A 132 7.98 7.08 15.12
CA LEU A 132 7.31 5.79 15.34
C LEU A 132 6.36 5.84 16.54
N TYR A 133 6.73 6.54 17.61
CA TYR A 133 5.88 6.73 18.77
C TYR A 133 4.66 7.60 18.44
N ALA A 134 4.87 8.71 17.73
CA ALA A 134 3.79 9.58 17.26
C ALA A 134 2.86 8.87 16.26
N ILE A 135 3.40 8.08 15.34
CA ILE A 135 2.62 7.25 14.40
C ILE A 135 1.82 6.21 15.18
N TYR A 136 2.44 5.51 16.14
CA TYR A 136 1.77 4.49 16.94
C TYR A 136 0.62 5.08 17.77
N GLU A 137 0.82 6.18 18.49
CA GLU A 137 -0.24 6.84 19.27
C GLU A 137 -1.34 7.41 18.37
N SER A 138 -0.98 8.11 17.28
CA SER A 138 -1.95 8.69 16.34
C SER A 138 -2.73 7.65 15.55
N SER A 139 -2.13 6.47 15.35
CA SER A 139 -2.70 5.37 14.55
C SER A 139 -3.18 4.20 15.44
N TYR A 140 -3.16 4.32 16.77
CA TYR A 140 -3.54 3.22 17.66
C TYR A 140 -4.98 2.75 17.41
N SER A 141 -5.87 3.69 17.07
CA SER A 141 -7.23 3.39 16.61
C SER A 141 -7.26 2.58 15.31
N LEU A 142 -6.30 2.80 14.41
CA LEU A 142 -6.14 2.10 13.13
C LEU A 142 -5.54 0.69 13.32
N PHE A 143 -4.65 0.51 14.30
CA PHE A 143 -4.04 -0.79 14.64
C PHE A 143 -4.88 -1.65 15.59
N ARG A 144 -6.13 -1.26 15.89
CA ARG A 144 -7.05 -2.11 16.65
C ARG A 144 -7.24 -3.47 15.96
N PRO A 145 -7.46 -4.57 16.71
CA PRO A 145 -7.47 -5.92 16.15
C PRO A 145 -8.43 -6.11 14.97
N SER A 146 -9.67 -5.62 15.08
CA SER A 146 -10.66 -5.76 14.02
C SER A 146 -10.26 -4.98 12.75
N PRO A 147 -9.95 -3.67 12.82
CA PRO A 147 -9.47 -2.96 11.64
C PRO A 147 -8.20 -3.54 11.01
N LEU A 148 -7.23 -3.93 11.84
CA LEU A 148 -5.97 -4.51 11.37
C LEU A 148 -6.20 -5.81 10.61
N LEU A 149 -7.03 -6.72 11.14
CA LEU A 149 -7.33 -8.00 10.50
C LEU A 149 -8.07 -7.82 9.17
N ILE A 150 -9.03 -6.90 9.11
CA ILE A 150 -9.76 -6.58 7.87
C ILE A 150 -8.78 -6.03 6.82
N ALA A 151 -7.98 -5.02 7.19
CA ALA A 151 -7.04 -4.38 6.29
C ALA A 151 -5.96 -5.35 5.79
N LEU A 152 -5.45 -6.21 6.68
CA LEU A 152 -4.47 -7.25 6.35
C LEU A 152 -5.06 -8.31 5.42
N SER A 153 -6.29 -8.78 5.69
CA SER A 153 -6.97 -9.75 4.84
C SER A 153 -7.21 -9.21 3.43
N LEU A 154 -7.65 -7.95 3.31
CA LEU A 154 -7.77 -7.27 2.02
C LEU A 154 -6.42 -7.13 1.32
N GLY A 155 -5.35 -6.85 2.07
CA GLY A 155 -3.98 -6.84 1.55
C GLY A 155 -3.56 -8.20 0.99
N ILE A 156 -3.76 -9.27 1.75
CA ILE A 156 -3.44 -10.64 1.33
C ILE A 156 -4.19 -11.02 0.05
N ILE A 157 -5.47 -10.66 -0.07
CA ILE A 157 -6.26 -10.93 -1.28
C ILE A 157 -5.72 -10.12 -2.46
N ALA A 158 -5.46 -8.81 -2.29
CA ALA A 158 -4.99 -7.94 -3.37
C ALA A 158 -3.58 -8.32 -3.87
N TRP A 159 -2.66 -8.60 -2.96
CA TRP A 159 -1.29 -8.97 -3.30
C TRP A 159 -1.18 -10.44 -3.73
N GLY A 160 -2.02 -11.32 -3.18
CA GLY A 160 -2.11 -12.73 -3.58
C GLY A 160 -2.61 -12.86 -5.01
N THR A 161 -3.67 -12.14 -5.38
CA THR A 161 -4.17 -12.10 -6.77
C THR A 161 -3.13 -11.57 -7.75
N SER A 162 -2.33 -10.58 -7.36
CA SER A 162 -1.21 -10.09 -8.17
C SER A 162 -0.12 -11.15 -8.36
N GLY A 163 0.20 -11.91 -7.32
CA GLY A 163 1.11 -13.06 -7.40
C GLY A 163 0.58 -14.19 -8.29
N LEU A 164 -0.72 -14.49 -8.20
CA LEU A 164 -1.37 -15.47 -9.09
C LEU A 164 -1.37 -15.00 -10.55
N ALA A 165 -1.62 -13.72 -10.80
CA ALA A 165 -1.52 -13.12 -12.13
C ALA A 165 -0.09 -13.26 -12.68
N PHE A 166 0.94 -13.12 -11.84
CA PHE A 166 2.31 -13.40 -12.24
C PHE A 166 2.53 -14.88 -12.58
N GLY A 167 1.89 -15.80 -11.85
CA GLY A 167 1.90 -17.23 -12.19
C GLY A 167 1.33 -17.51 -13.58
N VAL A 168 0.21 -16.85 -13.94
CA VAL A 168 -0.37 -16.93 -15.29
C VAL A 168 0.61 -16.41 -16.34
N VAL A 169 1.28 -15.29 -16.07
CA VAL A 169 2.33 -14.75 -16.96
C VAL A 169 3.46 -15.78 -17.14
N LEU A 170 3.97 -16.36 -16.06
CA LEU A 170 5.05 -17.36 -16.13
C LEU A 170 4.65 -18.59 -16.95
N VAL A 171 3.41 -19.08 -16.79
CA VAL A 171 2.89 -20.20 -17.59
C VAL A 171 2.81 -19.81 -19.07
N GLY A 172 2.37 -18.59 -19.38
CA GLY A 172 2.39 -18.07 -20.76
C GLY A 172 3.79 -18.00 -21.38
N PHE A 173 4.83 -17.89 -20.56
CA PHE A 173 6.24 -17.92 -20.97
C PHE A 173 6.89 -19.32 -20.89
N GLY A 174 6.09 -20.38 -20.64
CA GLY A 174 6.54 -21.77 -20.68
C GLY A 174 6.79 -22.43 -19.33
N ALA A 175 6.43 -21.81 -18.20
CA ALA A 175 6.42 -22.50 -16.91
C ALA A 175 5.34 -23.60 -16.88
N PRO A 176 5.55 -24.70 -16.14
CA PRO A 176 4.53 -25.74 -16.00
C PRO A 176 3.31 -25.20 -15.24
N MET A 177 2.11 -25.59 -15.67
CA MET A 177 0.85 -25.23 -15.02
C MET A 177 0.63 -26.12 -13.78
N THR A 178 1.33 -25.81 -12.68
CA THR A 178 1.25 -26.54 -11.41
C THR A 178 1.02 -25.57 -10.25
N TRP A 179 0.47 -26.08 -9.15
CA TRP A 179 0.30 -25.28 -7.92
C TRP A 179 1.63 -24.73 -7.39
N GLU A 180 2.72 -25.49 -7.55
CA GLU A 180 4.07 -25.06 -7.21
C GLU A 180 4.47 -23.78 -7.96
N THR A 181 4.23 -23.71 -9.27
CA THR A 181 4.48 -22.51 -10.08
C THR A 181 3.72 -21.30 -9.53
N PHE A 182 2.46 -21.46 -9.13
CA PHE A 182 1.67 -20.35 -8.58
C PHE A 182 2.16 -19.91 -7.19
N PHE A 183 2.53 -20.84 -6.31
CA PHE A 183 3.10 -20.49 -5.00
C PHE A 183 4.46 -19.78 -5.14
N MET A 184 5.33 -20.28 -6.03
CA MET A 184 6.58 -19.62 -6.36
C MET A 184 6.33 -18.23 -6.97
N ALA A 185 5.37 -18.08 -7.87
CA ALA A 185 5.03 -16.78 -8.45
C ALA A 185 4.53 -15.78 -7.39
N VAL A 186 3.71 -16.22 -6.43
CA VAL A 186 3.29 -15.42 -5.28
C VAL A 186 4.50 -15.00 -4.45
N PHE A 187 5.44 -15.90 -4.18
CA PHE A 187 6.70 -15.55 -3.52
C PHE A 187 7.47 -14.49 -4.29
N ILE A 188 7.77 -14.75 -5.57
CA ILE A 188 8.62 -13.89 -6.41
C ILE A 188 8.00 -12.49 -6.53
N PHE A 189 6.70 -12.40 -6.81
CA PHE A 189 6.03 -11.12 -6.97
C PHE A 189 6.10 -10.28 -5.69
N ASN A 190 5.80 -10.89 -4.54
CA ASN A 190 5.75 -10.19 -3.27
C ASN A 190 7.14 -9.78 -2.78
N ILE A 191 8.14 -10.68 -2.83
CA ILE A 191 9.51 -10.33 -2.42
C ILE A 191 10.12 -9.26 -3.34
N SER A 192 9.88 -9.35 -4.64
CA SER A 192 10.37 -8.37 -5.61
C SER A 192 9.69 -7.01 -5.43
N THR A 193 8.42 -6.98 -5.02
CA THR A 193 7.72 -5.72 -4.69
C THR A 193 8.30 -5.07 -3.44
N VAL A 194 8.61 -5.86 -2.41
CA VAL A 194 9.29 -5.36 -1.20
C VAL A 194 10.67 -4.82 -1.53
N ILE A 195 11.48 -5.54 -2.30
CA ILE A 195 12.81 -5.10 -2.73
C ILE A 195 12.70 -3.81 -3.57
N GLY A 196 11.76 -3.76 -4.51
CA GLY A 196 11.48 -2.56 -5.32
C GLY A 196 11.10 -1.35 -4.47
N ALA A 197 10.36 -1.55 -3.38
CA ALA A 197 10.01 -0.47 -2.44
C ALA A 197 11.24 0.06 -1.67
N VAL A 198 12.17 -0.82 -1.28
CA VAL A 198 13.41 -0.44 -0.57
C VAL A 198 14.35 0.37 -1.47
N VAL A 199 14.43 0.02 -2.75
CA VAL A 199 15.24 0.77 -3.73
C VAL A 199 14.69 2.19 -3.96
N ALA A 200 13.42 2.43 -3.64
CA ALA A 200 12.77 3.75 -3.63
C ALA A 200 12.81 4.54 -4.95
N LEU A 201 13.16 3.91 -6.07
CA LEU A 201 13.04 4.49 -7.40
C LEU A 201 11.57 4.68 -7.80
N PRO A 202 11.26 5.61 -8.73
CA PRO A 202 9.92 5.78 -9.31
C PRO A 202 9.25 4.44 -9.64
N GLY A 203 8.11 4.15 -9.02
CA GLY A 203 7.38 2.89 -9.23
C GLY A 203 8.10 1.61 -8.76
N GLY A 204 9.26 1.69 -8.11
CA GLY A 204 10.11 0.55 -7.75
C GLY A 204 10.90 -0.04 -8.92
N LEU A 205 11.08 0.74 -9.99
CA LEU A 205 11.83 0.33 -11.18
C LEU A 205 13.26 -0.10 -10.83
N GLY A 206 13.74 -1.15 -11.50
CA GLY A 206 15.06 -1.74 -11.30
C GLY A 206 15.10 -2.73 -10.14
N GLY A 207 14.56 -2.36 -8.97
CA GLY A 207 14.53 -3.24 -7.80
C GLY A 207 13.59 -4.43 -7.95
N PHE A 208 12.37 -4.18 -8.44
CA PHE A 208 11.42 -5.26 -8.71
C PHE A 208 11.93 -6.17 -9.82
N GLU A 209 12.30 -5.59 -10.97
CA GLU A 209 12.67 -6.32 -12.17
C GLU A 209 13.93 -7.16 -11.93
N GLY A 210 14.95 -6.60 -11.26
CA GLY A 210 16.17 -7.34 -10.92
C GLY A 210 15.91 -8.54 -10.00
N SER A 211 15.10 -8.35 -8.96
CA SER A 211 14.71 -9.45 -8.05
C SER A 211 13.88 -10.51 -8.76
N ALA A 212 12.88 -10.10 -9.55
CA ALA A 212 12.00 -11.01 -10.25
C ALA A 212 12.78 -11.85 -11.27
N VAL A 213 13.64 -11.22 -12.07
CA VAL A 213 14.51 -11.92 -13.03
C VAL A 213 15.42 -12.91 -12.32
N PHE A 214 16.07 -12.51 -11.22
CA PHE A 214 16.93 -13.38 -10.44
C PHE A 214 16.20 -14.65 -9.99
N TRP A 215 15.03 -14.51 -9.37
CA TRP A 215 14.29 -15.65 -8.85
C TRP A 215 13.68 -16.51 -9.96
N VAL A 216 13.17 -15.92 -11.03
CA VAL A 216 12.62 -16.69 -12.15
C VAL A 216 13.70 -17.54 -12.81
N VAL A 217 14.89 -16.98 -13.06
CA VAL A 217 16.04 -17.75 -13.59
C VAL A 217 16.43 -18.85 -12.62
N ARG A 218 16.53 -18.56 -11.31
CA ARG A 218 16.97 -19.56 -10.32
C ARG A 218 15.99 -20.70 -10.09
N LEU A 219 14.68 -20.44 -10.15
CA LEU A 219 13.65 -21.40 -9.77
C LEU A 219 13.04 -22.12 -10.96
N PHE A 220 12.92 -21.45 -12.11
CA PHE A 220 12.32 -22.03 -13.31
C PHE A 220 13.36 -22.40 -14.38
N GLY A 221 14.64 -22.04 -14.20
CA GLY A 221 15.70 -22.30 -15.19
C GLY A 221 15.49 -21.57 -16.52
N MET A 222 14.62 -20.55 -16.54
CA MET A 222 14.30 -19.79 -17.74
C MET A 222 15.48 -18.89 -18.17
N SER A 223 15.54 -18.58 -19.47
CA SER A 223 16.52 -17.61 -19.97
C SER A 223 16.31 -16.23 -19.32
N THR A 224 17.37 -15.44 -19.19
CA THR A 224 17.29 -14.06 -18.69
C THR A 224 16.33 -13.21 -19.55
N ALA A 225 16.26 -13.45 -20.86
CA ALA A 225 15.34 -12.77 -21.75
C ALA A 225 13.87 -13.08 -21.40
N THR A 226 13.54 -14.36 -21.24
CA THR A 226 12.19 -14.82 -20.84
C THR A 226 11.80 -14.28 -19.47
N ALA A 227 12.72 -14.35 -18.50
CA ALA A 227 12.49 -13.84 -17.14
C ALA A 227 12.29 -12.32 -17.11
N THR A 228 13.02 -11.59 -17.95
CA THR A 228 12.86 -10.13 -18.09
C THR A 228 11.53 -9.81 -18.75
N ALA A 229 11.15 -10.53 -19.81
CA ALA A 229 9.88 -10.35 -20.49
C ALA A 229 8.69 -10.63 -19.56
N SER A 230 8.74 -11.68 -18.73
CA SER A 230 7.70 -11.98 -17.76
C SER A 230 7.59 -10.91 -16.67
N ALA A 231 8.72 -10.42 -16.14
CA ALA A 231 8.76 -9.33 -15.18
C ALA A 231 8.18 -8.02 -15.75
N LEU A 232 8.52 -7.66 -16.99
CA LEU A 232 7.98 -6.48 -17.66
C LEU A 232 6.48 -6.62 -17.95
N MET A 233 6.04 -7.81 -18.38
CA MET A 233 4.64 -8.08 -18.66
C MET A 233 3.76 -7.90 -17.41
N ILE A 234 4.15 -8.46 -16.26
CA ILE A 234 3.36 -8.28 -15.04
C ILE A 234 3.36 -6.82 -14.58
N ARG A 235 4.46 -6.09 -14.79
CA ARG A 235 4.56 -4.67 -14.45
C ARG A 235 3.70 -3.81 -15.35
N PHE A 236 3.58 -4.17 -16.63
CA PHE A 236 2.61 -3.55 -17.54
C PHE A 236 1.18 -3.69 -17.00
N CYS A 237 0.78 -4.91 -16.61
CA CYS A 237 -0.57 -5.19 -16.11
C CYS A 237 -0.87 -4.58 -14.73
N THR A 238 0.13 -4.44 -13.85
CA THR A 238 -0.09 -4.04 -12.45
C THR A 238 0.26 -2.58 -12.18
N LEU A 239 1.39 -2.09 -12.69
CA LEU A 239 1.86 -0.72 -12.48
C LEU A 239 1.37 0.21 -13.58
N TRP A 240 1.66 -0.10 -14.85
CA TRP A 240 1.38 0.82 -15.94
C TRP A 240 -0.11 0.98 -16.22
N LEU A 241 -0.89 -0.09 -16.07
CA LEU A 241 -2.35 0.00 -16.09
C LEU A 241 -2.87 0.96 -15.00
N ASN A 242 -2.35 0.85 -13.77
CA ASN A 242 -2.75 1.73 -12.67
C ASN A 242 -2.33 3.19 -12.91
N VAL A 243 -1.15 3.42 -13.50
CA VAL A 243 -0.69 4.75 -13.91
C VAL A 243 -1.60 5.33 -15.00
N ALA A 244 -2.00 4.55 -16.00
CA ALA A 244 -2.91 4.99 -17.06
C ALA A 244 -4.29 5.38 -16.50
N ILE A 245 -4.86 4.55 -15.61
CA ILE A 245 -6.11 4.88 -14.89
C ILE A 245 -5.95 6.18 -14.10
N GLY A 246 -4.82 6.35 -13.42
CA GLY A 246 -4.54 7.56 -12.66
C GLY A 246 -4.39 8.81 -13.53
N PHE A 247 -3.76 8.67 -14.70
CA PHE A 247 -3.62 9.75 -15.67
C PHE A 247 -4.98 10.19 -16.22
N VAL A 248 -5.83 9.25 -16.65
CA VAL A 248 -7.20 9.55 -17.08
C VAL A 248 -8.00 10.20 -15.95
N SER A 249 -7.91 9.67 -14.74
CA SER A 249 -8.57 10.24 -13.56
C SER A 249 -8.12 11.67 -13.27
N PHE A 250 -6.82 11.95 -13.41
CA PHE A 250 -6.27 13.29 -13.25
C PHE A 250 -6.80 14.26 -14.31
N LEU A 251 -6.86 13.86 -15.58
CA LEU A 251 -7.42 14.73 -16.64
C LEU A 251 -8.89 15.07 -16.38
N LEU A 252 -9.68 14.10 -15.92
CA LEU A 252 -11.10 14.26 -15.65
C LEU A 252 -11.40 15.06 -14.36
N TRP A 253 -10.52 14.98 -13.35
CA TRP A 253 -10.75 15.53 -12.01
C TRP A 253 -9.55 16.29 -11.45
N HIS A 254 -8.86 17.07 -12.29
CA HIS A 254 -7.73 17.90 -11.87
C HIS A 254 -8.15 19.00 -10.87
N ASP A 255 -9.43 19.37 -10.87
CA ASP A 255 -10.07 20.31 -9.95
C ASP A 255 -9.94 19.89 -8.48
N LEU A 256 -9.78 18.60 -8.18
CA LEU A 256 -9.52 18.11 -6.82
C LEU A 256 -8.22 18.67 -6.20
N LEU A 257 -7.27 19.08 -7.04
CA LEU A 257 -6.02 19.70 -6.61
C LEU A 257 -6.11 21.24 -6.62
N ALA A 258 -7.08 21.82 -7.31
CA ALA A 258 -7.30 23.25 -7.42
C ALA A 258 -8.13 23.80 -6.25
N GLY A 259 -7.53 23.82 -5.06
CA GLY A 259 -7.79 24.84 -4.02
C GLY A 259 -9.08 24.77 -3.19
N ALA A 260 -8.89 24.70 -1.87
CA ALA A 260 -9.86 24.93 -0.80
C ALA A 260 -10.56 26.32 -0.81
N GLU A 261 -10.17 27.25 -1.70
CA GLU A 261 -10.79 28.57 -1.87
C GLU A 261 -12.30 28.48 -2.15
N ASN A 262 -12.74 27.44 -2.88
CA ASN A 262 -14.15 27.23 -3.17
C ASN A 262 -14.94 26.71 -1.97
N VAL A 263 -14.29 26.06 -0.99
CA VAL A 263 -14.96 25.55 0.23
C VAL A 263 -15.14 26.69 1.23
N ASP A 264 -14.12 27.51 1.48
CA ASP A 264 -14.27 28.71 2.32
C ASP A 264 -15.30 29.67 1.73
N ARG A 265 -15.34 29.83 0.39
CA ARG A 265 -16.35 30.65 -0.28
C ARG A 265 -17.76 30.10 -0.17
N LYS A 266 -17.97 28.77 -0.29
CA LYS A 266 -19.30 28.15 -0.08
C LYS A 266 -19.75 28.21 1.38
N SER A 267 -18.81 28.08 2.31
CA SER A 267 -19.06 28.20 3.76
C SER A 267 -19.43 29.63 4.14
N ALA A 268 -18.72 30.61 3.56
CA ALA A 268 -19.00 32.04 3.74
C ALA A 268 -20.36 32.44 3.15
N LEU A 269 -20.71 31.95 1.95
CA LEU A 269 -22.00 32.20 1.31
C LEU A 269 -23.18 31.52 2.04
N ALA A 270 -22.93 30.43 2.77
CA ALA A 270 -23.96 29.75 3.58
C ALA A 270 -24.24 30.44 4.93
N LEU A 271 -23.38 31.39 5.34
CA LEU A 271 -23.51 32.18 6.56
C LEU A 271 -24.07 33.59 6.32
N GLU A 272 -24.26 34.01 5.07
CA GLU A 272 -24.93 35.27 4.76
C GLU A 272 -26.45 35.12 5.01
N PRO A 273 -27.04 35.94 5.89
CA PRO A 273 -28.48 35.96 6.06
C PRO A 273 -29.15 36.39 4.74
N PRO A 274 -30.33 35.84 4.39
CA PRO A 274 -31.01 36.19 3.15
C PRO A 274 -31.22 37.70 3.09
N SER A 275 -30.72 38.32 2.02
CA SER A 275 -30.90 39.74 1.73
C SER A 275 -32.38 40.08 1.83
N GLN A 276 -32.74 40.94 2.77
CA GLN A 276 -34.11 41.42 2.86
C GLN A 276 -34.49 42.11 1.54
N PRO A 277 -35.65 41.78 0.96
CA PRO A 277 -36.10 42.45 -0.25
C PRO A 277 -36.29 43.95 0.07
N THR A 278 -35.58 44.80 -0.66
CA THR A 278 -35.81 46.24 -0.70
C THR A 278 -37.23 46.46 -1.21
N VAL A 279 -38.09 46.95 -0.31
CA VAL A 279 -39.42 47.44 -0.65
C VAL A 279 -39.23 48.85 -1.21
N ASP A 280 -39.34 48.98 -2.52
CA ASP A 280 -39.61 50.24 -3.22
C ASP A 280 -41.02 50.16 -3.82
#